data_AF-A0A9Q5C0P0-F1
#
_entry.id   AF-A0A9Q5C0P0-F1
#
_cell.length_a   1.000
_cell.length_b   1.000
_cell.length_c   1.000
_cell.angle_alpha   90.00
_cell.angle_beta   90.00
_cell.angle_gamma   90.00
#
_symmetry.space_group_name_H-M   'P 1'
#
loop_
_entity.id
_entity.type
_entity.pdbx_description
1 polymer ?
#
loop_
_entity_poly.entity_id
_entity_poly.type
_entity_poly.pdbx_seq_one_letter_code
_entity_poly.pdbx_strand_id
1 'polypeptide(L)'
;MSFSWKENLPQELSDKVTKVEKMIQPRIDEIDEQVLYNQQRVLDLFRKHHVGEEDLVPSTGYGYDDIGRDKIEDIYADYFKTDDALVRPQFGSGTHAITVGLFSMLRPSDTLYYLTGTP
;
A
#
# COMPACT_ATOMS: atom_id res chain seq x y z
N MET A 1 12.28 4.08 28.88
CA MET A 1 12.48 2.63 28.59
C MET A 1 13.81 2.49 27.87
N SER A 2 14.76 1.75 28.45
CA SER A 2 15.96 1.34 27.70
C SER A 2 15.53 0.24 26.73
N PHE A 3 15.80 0.41 25.44
CA PHE A 3 15.52 -0.64 24.46
C PHE A 3 16.60 -1.71 24.57
N SER A 4 16.21 -2.95 24.85
CA SER A 4 17.11 -4.10 25.13
C SER A 4 18.21 -4.30 24.09
N TRP A 5 17.98 -3.94 22.82
CA TRP A 5 18.98 -4.10 21.76
C TRP A 5 20.10 -3.04 21.78
N LYS A 6 19.91 -1.89 22.44
CA LYS A 6 20.94 -0.84 22.57
C LYS A 6 21.96 -1.13 23.68
N GLU A 7 21.65 -2.03 24.61
CA GLU A 7 22.41 -2.28 25.84
C GLU A 7 23.75 -2.99 25.60
N ASN A 8 23.88 -3.72 24.49
CA ASN A 8 25.08 -4.49 24.14
C ASN A 8 25.87 -3.88 22.96
N LEU A 9 25.58 -2.65 22.55
CA LEU A 9 26.30 -2.01 21.45
C LEU A 9 27.66 -1.47 21.93
N PRO A 10 28.73 -1.60 21.13
CA PRO A 10 29.96 -0.87 21.38
C PRO A 10 29.69 0.64 21.51
N GLN A 11 30.37 1.32 22.43
CA GLN A 11 30.13 2.73 22.74
C GLN A 11 30.17 3.62 21.48
N GLU A 12 31.15 3.40 20.61
CA GLU A 12 31.30 4.14 19.35
C GLU A 12 30.06 4.01 18.44
N LEU A 13 29.46 2.82 18.38
CA LEU A 13 28.24 2.59 17.60
C LEU A 13 27.03 3.27 18.24
N SER A 14 26.91 3.21 19.56
CA SER A 14 25.84 3.89 20.31
C SER A 14 25.86 5.41 20.10
N ASP A 15 27.05 6.01 20.11
CA ASP A 15 27.23 7.45 19.86
C ASP A 15 26.86 7.82 18.42
N LYS A 16 27.25 6.99 17.44
CA LYS A 16 26.88 7.17 16.03
C LYS A 16 25.37 7.08 15.82
N VAL A 17 24.70 6.09 16.42
CA VAL A 17 23.24 5.94 16.35
C VAL A 17 22.55 7.18 16.90
N THR A 18 22.94 7.62 18.11
CA THR A 18 22.36 8.82 18.74
C THR A 18 22.56 10.08 17.88
N LYS A 19 23.73 10.21 17.25
CA LYS A 19 24.02 11.33 16.34
C LYS A 19 23.15 11.28 15.08
N VAL A 20 23.04 10.11 14.44
CA VAL A 20 22.23 9.94 13.22
C VAL A 20 20.75 10.13 13.52
N GLU A 21 20.23 9.59 14.63
CA GLU A 21 18.84 9.80 15.07
C GLU A 21 18.51 11.30 15.13
N LYS A 22 19.38 12.11 15.75
CA LYS A 22 19.20 13.57 15.78
C LYS A 22 19.28 14.22 14.39
N MET A 23 20.13 13.72 13.51
CA MET A 23 20.28 14.27 12.15
C MET A 23 19.06 13.98 11.26
N ILE A 24 18.44 12.80 11.41
CA ILE A 24 17.29 12.40 10.60
C ILE A 24 15.94 12.81 11.21
N GLN A 25 15.92 13.25 12.48
CA GLN A 25 14.69 13.61 13.19
C GLN A 25 13.74 14.51 12.39
N PRO A 26 14.19 15.61 11.74
CA PRO A 26 13.28 16.46 10.97
C PRO A 26 12.57 15.70 9.83
N ARG A 27 13.28 14.75 9.19
CA ARG A 27 12.70 13.93 8.12
C ARG A 27 11.74 12.87 8.66
N ILE A 28 11.99 12.35 9.85
CA ILE A 28 11.06 11.45 10.54
C ILE A 28 9.77 12.21 10.87
N ASP A 29 9.87 13.43 11.41
CA ASP A 29 8.71 14.25 11.76
C ASP A 29 7.83 14.53 10.52
N GLU A 30 8.43 14.87 9.38
CA GLU A 30 7.73 15.03 8.09
C GLU A 30 7.02 13.73 7.64
N ILE A 31 7.68 12.58 7.79
CA ILE A 31 7.10 11.28 7.44
C ILE A 31 5.92 10.96 8.36
N ASP A 32 6.04 11.24 9.66
CA ASP A 32 5.00 10.99 10.65
C ASP A 32 3.74 11.81 10.34
N GLU A 33 3.89 13.08 9.96
CA GLU A 33 2.76 13.90 9.49
C GLU A 33 2.09 13.30 8.26
N GLN A 34 2.87 12.84 7.27
CA GLN A 34 2.33 12.20 6.06
C GLN A 34 1.63 10.85 6.37
N VAL A 35 2.17 10.09 7.32
CA VAL A 35 1.55 8.83 7.78
C VAL A 35 0.21 9.13 8.44
N LEU A 36 0.14 10.10 9.36
CA LEU A 36 -1.12 10.48 10.01
C LEU A 36 -2.16 10.98 9.01
N TYR A 37 -1.74 11.80 8.04
CA TYR A 37 -2.62 12.26 6.98
C TYR A 37 -3.20 11.09 6.17
N ASN A 38 -2.37 10.15 5.72
CA ASN A 38 -2.86 9.01 4.93
C ASN A 38 -3.68 8.03 5.77
N GLN A 39 -3.35 7.84 7.05
CA GLN A 39 -4.14 7.03 7.97
C GLN A 39 -5.55 7.59 8.13
N GLN A 40 -5.67 8.91 8.31
CA GLN A 40 -6.97 9.59 8.39
C GLN A 40 -7.78 9.40 7.11
N ARG A 41 -7.14 9.54 5.93
CA ARG A 41 -7.80 9.28 4.65
C ARG A 41 -8.35 7.87 4.52
N VAL A 42 -7.57 6.85 4.88
CA VAL A 42 -8.02 5.45 4.84
C VAL A 42 -9.20 5.24 5.80
N LEU A 43 -9.11 5.78 7.02
CA LEU A 43 -10.18 5.67 8.01
C LEU A 43 -11.48 6.32 7.53
N ASP A 44 -11.40 7.50 6.91
CA ASP A 44 -12.58 8.19 6.39
C ASP A 44 -13.21 7.45 5.20
N LEU A 45 -12.41 6.79 4.37
CA LEU A 45 -12.94 5.93 3.30
C LEU A 45 -13.65 4.69 3.86
N PHE A 46 -13.07 4.04 4.87
CA PHE A 46 -13.72 2.91 5.54
C PHE A 46 -15.08 3.30 6.14
N ARG A 47 -15.16 4.51 6.73
CA ARG A 47 -16.42 5.07 7.24
C ARG A 47 -17.39 5.42 6.12
N LYS A 48 -16.92 6.06 5.04
CA LYS A 48 -17.72 6.46 3.87
C LYS A 48 -18.37 5.25 3.19
N HIS A 49 -17.62 4.17 3.05
CA HIS A 49 -18.07 2.93 2.41
C HIS A 49 -18.77 1.97 3.38
N HIS A 50 -18.99 2.39 4.63
CA HIS A 50 -19.66 1.60 5.66
C HIS A 50 -19.08 0.18 5.78
N VAL A 51 -17.76 0.09 5.98
CA VAL A 51 -17.10 -1.20 6.21
C VAL A 51 -17.58 -1.79 7.53
N GLY A 52 -18.09 -3.02 7.46
CA GLY A 52 -18.64 -3.78 8.59
C GLY A 52 -18.09 -5.20 8.67
N GLU A 53 -18.60 -5.99 9.62
CA GLU A 53 -18.19 -7.38 9.82
C GLU A 53 -18.64 -8.27 8.64
N GLU A 54 -19.75 -7.93 8.00
CA GLU A 54 -20.30 -8.61 6.83
C GLU A 54 -19.35 -8.60 5.63
N ASP A 55 -18.49 -7.59 5.52
CA ASP A 55 -17.49 -7.47 4.45
C ASP A 55 -16.29 -8.41 4.65
N LEU A 56 -16.18 -9.02 5.84
CA LEU A 56 -15.09 -9.93 6.20
C LEU A 56 -15.47 -11.40 6.00
N VAL A 57 -16.67 -11.67 5.49
CA VAL A 57 -17.18 -13.03 5.26
C VAL A 57 -16.48 -13.63 4.03
N PRO A 58 -15.93 -14.85 4.13
CA PRO A 58 -15.28 -15.49 3.00
C PRO A 58 -16.29 -15.95 1.95
N SER A 59 -15.95 -15.77 0.67
CA SER A 59 -16.66 -16.38 -0.44
C SER A 59 -16.04 -17.74 -0.83
N THR A 60 -16.85 -18.61 -1.44
CA THR A 60 -16.40 -19.93 -1.92
C THR A 60 -16.94 -20.20 -3.32
N GLY A 61 -16.37 -21.21 -4.01
CA GLY A 61 -16.79 -21.55 -5.37
C GLY A 61 -16.49 -20.42 -6.35
N TYR A 62 -17.51 -19.98 -7.11
CA TYR A 62 -17.36 -18.89 -8.09
C TYR A 62 -17.21 -17.51 -7.43
N GLY A 63 -17.65 -17.34 -6.18
CA GLY A 63 -17.59 -16.04 -5.49
C GLY A 63 -18.49 -14.97 -6.11
N TYR A 64 -19.69 -15.33 -6.58
CA TYR A 64 -20.69 -14.33 -6.97
C TYR A 64 -21.16 -13.54 -5.74
N ASP A 65 -21.49 -12.26 -5.98
CA ASP A 65 -22.05 -11.34 -4.98
C ASP A 65 -21.19 -11.22 -3.70
N ASP A 66 -19.87 -11.24 -3.86
CA ASP A 66 -18.91 -11.02 -2.77
C ASP A 66 -18.82 -9.52 -2.45
N ILE A 67 -19.66 -9.08 -1.50
CA ILE A 67 -19.77 -7.67 -1.11
C ILE A 67 -18.46 -7.10 -0.55
N GLY A 68 -17.67 -7.91 0.17
CA GLY A 68 -16.43 -7.46 0.78
C GLY A 68 -15.37 -7.21 -0.27
N ARG A 69 -15.30 -8.11 -1.26
CA ARG A 69 -14.46 -7.98 -2.45
C ARG A 69 -14.81 -6.74 -3.28
N ASP A 70 -16.09 -6.50 -3.52
CA ASP A 70 -16.51 -5.38 -4.35
C ASP A 70 -16.29 -4.05 -3.60
N LYS A 71 -16.58 -4.01 -2.29
CA LYS A 71 -16.35 -2.82 -1.45
C LYS A 71 -14.88 -2.44 -1.29
N ILE A 72 -13.96 -3.41 -1.17
CA ILE A 72 -12.52 -3.07 -1.09
C ILE A 72 -12.01 -2.45 -2.39
N GLU A 73 -12.57 -2.81 -3.55
CA GLU A 73 -12.26 -2.17 -4.82
C GLU A 73 -12.76 -0.72 -4.87
N ASP A 74 -14.00 -0.48 -4.45
CA ASP A 74 -14.56 0.88 -4.36
C ASP A 74 -13.70 1.78 -3.44
N ILE A 75 -13.20 1.23 -2.32
CA ILE A 75 -12.30 1.95 -1.41
C ILE A 75 -10.98 2.28 -2.09
N TYR A 76 -10.39 1.34 -2.84
CA TYR A 76 -9.13 1.58 -3.57
C TYR A 76 -9.32 2.62 -4.69
N ALA A 77 -10.39 2.51 -5.46
CA ALA A 77 -10.73 3.47 -6.51
C ALA A 77 -10.86 4.89 -5.93
N ASP A 78 -11.59 5.04 -4.82
CA ASP A 78 -11.74 6.34 -4.15
C ASP A 78 -10.43 6.83 -3.50
N TYR A 79 -9.61 5.95 -2.93
CA TYR A 79 -8.31 6.34 -2.36
C TYR A 79 -7.37 6.89 -3.43
N PHE A 80 -7.27 6.20 -4.56
CA PHE A 80 -6.39 6.57 -5.68
C PHE A 80 -7.01 7.57 -6.66
N LYS A 81 -8.28 7.95 -6.46
CA LYS A 81 -9.01 8.90 -7.30
C LYS A 81 -9.11 8.42 -8.76
N THR A 82 -9.43 7.13 -8.92
CA THR A 82 -9.68 6.49 -10.20
C THR A 82 -11.16 6.12 -10.32
N ASP A 83 -11.62 5.85 -11.55
CA ASP A 83 -13.00 5.46 -11.80
C ASP A 83 -13.31 4.04 -11.30
N ASP A 84 -12.29 3.16 -11.28
CA ASP A 84 -12.39 1.75 -10.89
C ASP A 84 -11.06 1.26 -10.32
N ALA A 85 -11.06 0.10 -9.66
CA ALA A 85 -9.88 -0.60 -9.15
C ALA A 85 -10.05 -2.12 -9.19
N LEU A 86 -8.95 -2.85 -9.43
CA LEU A 86 -8.94 -4.31 -9.41
C LEU A 86 -8.04 -4.83 -8.26
N VAL A 87 -8.64 -5.27 -7.15
CA VAL A 87 -7.92 -5.68 -5.92
C VAL A 87 -8.25 -7.13 -5.59
N ARG A 88 -7.28 -8.03 -5.81
CA ARG A 88 -7.55 -9.46 -5.89
C ARG A 88 -6.42 -10.32 -5.30
N PRO A 89 -6.72 -11.32 -4.44
CA PRO A 89 -5.73 -12.31 -4.02
C PRO A 89 -5.26 -13.22 -5.16
N GLN A 90 -5.98 -13.24 -6.30
CA GLN A 90 -5.62 -14.00 -7.50
C GLN A 90 -4.32 -13.49 -8.16
N PHE A 91 -3.89 -12.26 -7.86
CA PHE A 91 -2.58 -11.78 -8.28
C PHE A 91 -1.47 -12.42 -7.43
N GLY A 92 -0.75 -13.39 -8.00
CA GLY A 92 0.41 -13.99 -7.33
C GLY A 92 1.59 -13.05 -7.03
N SER A 93 1.66 -11.86 -7.64
CA SER A 93 2.70 -10.86 -7.36
C SER A 93 2.37 -9.48 -7.96
N GLY A 94 3.14 -8.45 -7.59
CA GLY A 94 3.08 -7.14 -8.25
C GLY A 94 3.46 -7.19 -9.73
N THR A 95 4.42 -8.04 -10.11
CA THR A 95 4.77 -8.26 -11.53
C THR A 95 3.59 -8.83 -12.32
N HIS A 96 2.82 -9.73 -11.72
CA HIS A 96 1.59 -10.26 -12.33
C HIS A 96 0.55 -9.15 -12.53
N ALA A 97 0.32 -8.28 -11.53
CA ALA A 97 -0.61 -7.15 -11.67
C ALA A 97 -0.21 -6.18 -12.79
N ILE A 98 1.08 -5.80 -12.87
CA ILE A 98 1.60 -4.93 -13.94
C ILE A 98 1.43 -5.59 -15.31
N THR A 99 1.76 -6.89 -15.40
CA THR A 99 1.59 -7.66 -16.65
C THR A 99 0.14 -7.63 -17.11
N VAL A 100 -0.82 -7.91 -16.22
CA VAL A 100 -2.25 -7.87 -16.56
C VAL A 100 -2.67 -6.48 -17.03
N GLY A 101 -2.23 -5.40 -16.37
CA GLY A 101 -2.51 -4.03 -16.78
C GLY A 101 -1.96 -3.67 -18.16
N LEU A 102 -0.76 -4.13 -18.51
CA LEU A 102 -0.18 -3.90 -19.84
C LEU A 102 -0.87 -4.72 -20.93
N PHE A 103 -1.08 -6.02 -20.69
CA PHE A 103 -1.70 -6.92 -21.66
C PHE A 103 -3.19 -6.62 -21.89
N SER A 104 -3.90 -6.05 -20.90
CA SER A 104 -5.31 -5.65 -21.07
C SER A 104 -5.46 -4.47 -22.02
N MET A 105 -4.48 -3.56 -22.05
CA MET A 105 -4.51 -2.33 -22.84
C MET A 105 -3.85 -2.48 -24.22
N LEU A 106 -2.80 -3.29 -24.35
CA LEU A 106 -2.05 -3.45 -25.60
C LEU A 106 -2.70 -4.47 -26.55
N ARG A 107 -2.57 -4.22 -27.86
CA ARG A 107 -3.02 -5.09 -28.95
C ARG A 107 -1.86 -5.39 -29.91
N PRO A 108 -1.98 -6.42 -30.77
CA PRO A 108 -0.97 -6.67 -31.80
C PRO A 108 -0.74 -5.43 -32.67
N SER A 109 0.53 -5.08 -32.86
CA SER A 109 1.02 -3.85 -33.54
C SER A 109 1.08 -2.57 -32.69
N ASP A 110 0.62 -2.59 -31.43
CA ASP A 110 0.88 -1.48 -30.52
C ASP A 110 2.36 -1.45 -30.08
N THR A 111 2.85 -0.25 -29.76
CA THR A 111 4.22 -0.06 -29.24
C THR A 111 4.16 0.52 -27.83
N LEU A 112 4.78 -0.16 -26.87
CA LEU A 112 4.95 0.30 -25.50
C LEU A 112 6.27 1.07 -25.36
N TYR A 113 6.21 2.31 -24.84
CA TYR A 113 7.39 3.14 -24.58
C TYR A 113 7.61 3.29 -23.08
N TYR A 114 8.79 2.91 -22.60
CA TYR A 114 9.25 3.19 -21.22
C TYR A 114 10.05 4.51 -21.19
N LEU A 115 9.63 5.44 -20.32
CA LEU A 115 10.27 6.76 -20.20
C LEU A 115 11.31 6.85 -19.07
N THR A 116 11.48 5.76 -18.31
CA THR A 116 12.32 5.71 -17.10
C THR A 116 13.56 4.81 -17.26
N GLY A 117 13.92 4.44 -18.49
CA GLY A 117 15.07 3.57 -18.80
C GLY A 117 14.65 2.18 -19.26
N THR A 118 15.61 1.25 -19.25
CA THR A 118 15.37 -0.16 -19.61
C THR A 118 14.32 -0.75 -18.67
N PRO A 119 13.25 -1.38 -19.22
CA PRO A 119 12.24 -2.07 -18.41
C PRO A 119 12.82 -3.21 -17.58
#